data_AF-A0AA36DEY1-F1
#
_entry.id   AF-A0AA36DEY1-F1
#
_cell.length_a   1.000
_cell.length_b   1.000
_cell.length_c   1.000
_cell.angle_alpha   90.00
_cell.angle_beta   90.00
_cell.angle_gamma   90.00
#
_symmetry.space_group_name_H-M   'P 1'
#
loop_
_entity.id
_entity.type
_entity.pdbx_description
1 polymer ?
#
loop_
_entity_poly.entity_id
_entity_poly.type
_entity_poly.pdbx_seq_one_letter_code
_entity_poly.pdbx_strand_id
1 'polypeptide(L)'
;MERRKLWVFAVTFISYGLYHACRKTLAGVKSSVKNDWLFNGSHPPLFETEVEAKAFLGTLDAIFMGAYAAALFFWGWLGDRLNPKKVVAAGMIFSSIALILFGAVPKMLNWYSVPWYVITYIAFGLLQACGWPSEIAIMANWWGGANRGLVMGIWAACQPVGNIVGSIATAAVLPIGYEYTFVFNSLLTIVFGFVVLWGIDSKPTCSATAGSDVEGRSVSRTSSISEEGEPIGLIQAVFLPGVFAYCLCNACLKLVNYAFFFWLPLYLTEAYQWDESKADKLSIWYDVGGIVGSVVGGYVSDKMGCRAPTISAMLIASLGALWMYAQIGPHWFWNGLVMTLVGITVSGPYNLIVGSISIDLGSQPALAGNSQAMSTVSGLLDGTGSAGSAVGQLIIPVVQDTVGWQAVFYLFIALNAVSVLCIAKRTVLDVKRLLRDRRPEGAPLLLGEDSHED
;
A
#
# COMPACT_ATOMS: atom_id res chain seq x y z
N MET A 1 -28.76 1.96 -7.47
CA MET A 1 -27.60 2.56 -6.75
C MET A 1 -26.57 1.51 -6.34
N GLU A 2 -26.97 0.36 -5.76
CA GLU A 2 -26.04 -0.70 -5.33
C GLU A 2 -25.19 -1.31 -6.45
N ARG A 3 -25.78 -1.59 -7.62
CA ARG A 3 -25.01 -2.07 -8.79
C ARG A 3 -23.88 -1.11 -9.19
N ARG A 4 -24.10 0.21 -9.08
CA ARG A 4 -23.07 1.23 -9.36
C ARG A 4 -21.98 1.25 -8.28
N LYS A 5 -22.35 1.09 -7.00
CA LYS A 5 -21.39 0.96 -5.89
C LYS A 5 -20.44 -0.23 -6.08
N LEU A 6 -20.99 -1.39 -6.45
CA LEU A 6 -20.21 -2.60 -6.72
C LEU A 6 -19.35 -2.45 -7.99
N TRP A 7 -19.88 -1.81 -9.02
CA TRP A 7 -19.11 -1.54 -10.24
C TRP A 7 -17.91 -0.61 -9.97
N VAL A 8 -18.13 0.49 -9.25
CA VAL A 8 -17.04 1.40 -8.86
C VAL A 8 -16.01 0.66 -8.01
N PHE A 9 -16.46 -0.14 -7.04
CA PHE A 9 -15.58 -0.99 -6.22
C PHE A 9 -14.71 -1.90 -7.09
N ALA A 10 -15.32 -2.63 -8.02
CA ALA A 10 -14.60 -3.58 -8.87
C ALA A 10 -13.61 -2.87 -9.80
N VAL A 11 -14.00 -1.75 -10.41
CA VAL A 11 -13.11 -1.00 -11.30
C VAL A 11 -11.95 -0.38 -10.53
N THR A 12 -12.17 0.25 -9.38
CA THR A 12 -11.07 0.81 -8.57
C THR A 12 -10.17 -0.27 -7.98
N PHE A 13 -10.73 -1.43 -7.63
CA PHE A 13 -9.97 -2.59 -7.18
C PHE A 13 -9.01 -3.10 -8.27
N ILE A 14 -9.51 -3.27 -9.50
CA ILE A 14 -8.70 -3.75 -10.61
C ILE A 14 -7.69 -2.69 -11.06
N SER A 15 -8.06 -1.40 -11.08
CA SER A 15 -7.14 -0.33 -11.47
C SER A 15 -5.92 -0.26 -10.55
N TYR A 16 -6.12 -0.29 -9.23
CA TYR A 16 -4.99 -0.31 -8.31
C TYR A 16 -4.21 -1.61 -8.32
N GLY A 17 -4.89 -2.74 -8.53
CA GLY A 17 -4.23 -4.02 -8.74
C GLY A 17 -3.25 -3.95 -9.92
N LEU A 18 -3.66 -3.32 -11.02
CA LEU A 18 -2.79 -3.15 -12.19
C LEU A 18 -1.64 -2.15 -11.95
N TYR A 19 -1.86 -1.10 -11.17
CA TYR A 19 -0.76 -0.25 -10.70
C TYR A 19 0.31 -1.07 -9.96
N HIS A 20 -0.10 -1.96 -9.06
CA HIS A 20 0.83 -2.84 -8.34
C HIS A 20 1.46 -3.90 -9.24
N ALA A 21 0.72 -4.44 -10.20
CA ALA A 21 1.27 -5.37 -11.19
C ALA A 21 2.45 -4.73 -11.96
N CYS A 22 2.30 -3.49 -12.40
CA CYS A 22 3.39 -2.72 -13.02
C CYS A 22 4.60 -2.55 -12.09
N ARG A 23 4.39 -2.22 -10.81
CA ARG A 23 5.48 -2.09 -9.81
C ARG A 23 6.23 -3.40 -9.60
N LYS A 24 5.52 -4.53 -9.68
CA LYS A 24 6.09 -5.85 -9.42
C LYS A 24 7.02 -6.32 -10.54
N THR A 25 6.88 -5.78 -11.75
CA THR A 25 7.65 -6.19 -12.92
C THR A 25 9.16 -6.23 -12.67
N LEU A 26 9.78 -5.14 -12.20
CA LEU A 26 11.22 -5.11 -11.96
C LEU A 26 11.65 -6.17 -10.93
N ALA A 27 10.88 -6.34 -9.86
CA ALA A 27 11.20 -7.30 -8.80
C ALA A 27 11.28 -8.76 -9.31
N GLY A 28 10.44 -9.13 -10.28
CA GLY A 28 10.44 -10.47 -10.90
C GLY A 28 11.51 -10.68 -11.97
N VAL A 29 12.19 -9.61 -12.43
CA VAL A 29 13.23 -9.70 -13.47
C VAL A 29 14.59 -9.15 -13.03
N LYS A 30 14.79 -8.87 -11.74
CA LYS A 30 16.04 -8.30 -11.20
C LYS A 30 17.27 -9.09 -11.60
N SER A 31 17.20 -10.41 -11.48
CA SER A 31 18.31 -11.30 -11.80
C SER A 31 18.61 -11.30 -13.31
N SER A 32 17.58 -11.37 -14.16
CA SER A 32 17.71 -11.24 -15.61
C SER A 32 18.31 -9.89 -16.05
N VAL A 33 17.84 -8.77 -15.49
CA VAL A 33 18.36 -7.41 -15.76
C VAL A 33 19.80 -7.26 -15.27
N LYS A 34 20.11 -7.77 -14.08
CA LYS A 34 21.47 -7.78 -13.51
C LYS A 34 22.44 -8.53 -14.44
N ASN A 35 22.05 -9.72 -14.89
CA ASN A 35 22.87 -10.54 -15.78
C ASN A 35 23.10 -9.84 -17.13
N ASP A 36 22.08 -9.14 -17.64
CA ASP A 36 22.20 -8.38 -18.87
C ASP A 36 23.23 -7.25 -18.76
N TRP A 37 23.22 -6.50 -17.65
CA TRP A 37 24.18 -5.43 -17.41
C TRP A 37 25.63 -5.89 -17.30
N LEU A 38 25.88 -7.13 -16.87
CA LEU A 38 27.22 -7.65 -16.56
C LEU A 38 27.83 -8.50 -17.67
N PHE A 39 27.05 -9.42 -18.24
CA PHE A 39 27.58 -10.55 -19.00
C PHE A 39 27.07 -10.62 -20.45
N ASN A 40 26.27 -9.65 -20.89
CA ASN A 40 25.72 -9.69 -22.23
C ASN A 40 26.79 -9.33 -23.27
N GLY A 41 27.12 -10.28 -24.15
CA GLY A 41 28.08 -10.07 -25.25
C GLY A 41 27.61 -9.10 -26.35
N SER A 42 26.38 -8.57 -26.24
CA SER A 42 25.78 -7.66 -27.22
C SER A 42 26.13 -6.18 -26.99
N HIS A 43 26.56 -5.81 -25.79
CA HIS A 43 26.93 -4.44 -25.42
C HIS A 43 28.08 -4.43 -24.42
N PRO A 44 28.82 -3.32 -24.26
CA PRO A 44 29.76 -3.19 -23.16
C PRO A 44 29.03 -3.32 -21.81
N PRO A 45 29.64 -3.98 -20.82
CA PRO A 45 29.03 -4.13 -19.50
C PRO A 45 28.78 -2.75 -18.87
N LEU A 46 27.60 -2.58 -18.27
CA LEU A 46 27.23 -1.33 -17.58
C LEU A 46 27.90 -1.23 -16.21
N PHE A 47 28.16 -2.38 -15.59
CA PHE A 47 28.85 -2.51 -14.30
C PHE A 47 29.91 -3.60 -14.42
N GLU A 48 31.01 -3.48 -13.67
CA GLU A 48 32.10 -4.46 -13.72
C GLU A 48 31.88 -5.62 -12.75
N THR A 49 31.13 -5.38 -11.66
CA THR A 49 30.94 -6.34 -10.57
C THR A 49 29.47 -6.57 -10.25
N GLU A 50 29.16 -7.78 -9.76
CA GLU A 50 27.82 -8.10 -9.26
C GLU A 50 27.38 -7.20 -8.10
N VAL A 51 28.34 -6.77 -7.26
CA VAL A 51 28.07 -5.91 -6.10
C VAL A 51 27.57 -4.55 -6.56
N GLU A 52 28.21 -3.94 -7.55
CA GLU A 52 27.78 -2.66 -8.12
C GLU A 52 26.39 -2.74 -8.76
N ALA A 53 26.14 -3.80 -9.54
CA ALA A 53 24.84 -4.00 -10.17
C ALA A 53 23.71 -4.20 -9.14
N LYS A 54 23.95 -4.96 -8.06
CA LYS A 54 22.99 -5.12 -6.95
C LYS A 54 22.75 -3.82 -6.20
N ALA A 55 23.82 -3.08 -5.89
CA ALA A 55 23.72 -1.77 -5.25
C ALA A 55 22.91 -0.79 -6.11
N PHE A 56 23.07 -0.85 -7.44
CA PHE A 56 22.28 -0.04 -8.35
C PHE A 56 20.80 -0.45 -8.40
N LEU A 57 20.47 -1.75 -8.37
CA LEU A 57 19.08 -2.21 -8.24
C LEU A 57 18.43 -1.67 -6.96
N GLY A 58 19.12 -1.74 -5.82
CA GLY A 58 18.63 -1.16 -4.57
C GLY A 58 18.47 0.37 -4.63
N THR A 59 19.38 1.04 -5.34
CA THR A 59 19.30 2.47 -5.61
C THR A 59 18.09 2.81 -6.46
N LEU A 60 17.78 2.02 -7.50
CA LEU A 60 16.58 2.21 -8.31
C LEU A 60 15.31 2.07 -7.46
N ASP A 61 15.20 1.01 -6.65
CA ASP A 61 14.04 0.84 -5.76
C ASP A 61 13.89 2.01 -4.76
N ALA A 62 15.01 2.50 -4.23
CA ALA A 62 15.03 3.68 -3.35
C ALA A 62 14.61 4.96 -4.08
N ILE A 63 15.10 5.17 -5.30
CA ILE A 63 14.76 6.33 -6.15
C ILE A 63 13.28 6.32 -6.49
N PHE A 64 12.73 5.17 -6.90
CA PHE A 64 11.31 5.02 -7.14
C PHE A 64 10.50 5.35 -5.89
N MET A 65 10.88 4.79 -4.74
CA MET A 65 10.18 5.06 -3.49
C MET A 65 10.29 6.51 -3.01
N GLY A 66 11.45 7.13 -3.18
CA GLY A 66 11.68 8.54 -2.84
C GLY A 66 10.87 9.47 -3.75
N ALA A 67 10.88 9.24 -5.06
CA ALA A 67 10.07 9.98 -6.02
C ALA A 67 8.57 9.79 -5.74
N TYR A 68 8.15 8.55 -5.48
CA TYR A 68 6.77 8.22 -5.14
C TYR A 68 6.32 8.90 -3.83
N ALA A 69 7.17 8.91 -2.79
CA ALA A 69 6.91 9.60 -1.53
C ALA A 69 6.75 11.12 -1.72
N ALA A 70 7.69 11.76 -2.44
CA ALA A 70 7.64 13.18 -2.72
C ALA A 70 6.36 13.55 -3.49
N ALA A 71 6.01 12.74 -4.50
CA ALA A 71 4.82 12.95 -5.29
C ALA A 71 3.53 12.69 -4.51
N LEU A 72 3.49 11.78 -3.53
CA LEU A 72 2.29 11.55 -2.71
C LEU A 72 1.90 12.76 -1.86
N PHE A 73 2.87 13.51 -1.33
CA PHE A 73 2.56 14.77 -0.63
C PHE A 73 1.92 15.79 -1.56
N PHE A 74 2.40 15.87 -2.81
CA PHE A 74 1.86 16.75 -3.83
C PHE A 74 0.49 16.29 -4.36
N TRP A 75 0.38 15.03 -4.76
CA TRP A 75 -0.86 14.43 -5.28
C TRP A 75 -1.95 14.28 -4.23
N GLY A 76 -1.58 14.12 -2.96
CA GLY A 76 -2.53 14.20 -1.86
C GLY A 76 -3.26 15.55 -1.87
N TRP A 77 -2.49 16.63 -1.84
CA TRP A 77 -3.00 18.01 -1.89
C TRP A 77 -3.71 18.35 -3.22
N LEU A 78 -3.15 17.95 -4.36
CA LEU A 78 -3.72 18.25 -5.67
C LEU A 78 -4.95 17.38 -5.98
N GLY A 79 -5.00 16.16 -5.45
CA GLY A 79 -6.10 15.21 -5.64
C GLY A 79 -7.42 15.69 -5.08
N ASP A 80 -7.41 16.50 -4.02
CA ASP A 80 -8.62 17.13 -3.47
C ASP A 80 -9.18 18.25 -4.41
N ARG A 81 -8.38 18.74 -5.36
CA ARG A 81 -8.75 19.84 -6.30
C ARG A 81 -9.07 19.40 -7.72
N LEU A 82 -8.58 18.23 -8.11
CA LEU A 82 -8.80 17.67 -9.45
C LEU A 82 -9.88 16.60 -9.41
N ASN A 83 -10.43 16.27 -10.59
CA ASN A 83 -11.34 15.14 -10.68
C ASN A 83 -10.53 13.83 -10.51
N PRO A 84 -10.72 13.05 -9.43
CA PRO A 84 -9.85 11.91 -9.11
C PRO A 84 -9.89 10.83 -10.19
N LYS A 85 -11.03 10.68 -10.89
CA LYS A 85 -11.16 9.77 -12.03
C LYS A 85 -10.15 10.07 -13.14
N LYS A 86 -10.00 11.35 -13.50
CA LYS A 86 -9.08 11.77 -14.57
C LYS A 86 -7.63 11.59 -14.13
N VAL A 87 -7.35 11.85 -12.85
CA VAL A 87 -6.01 11.69 -12.26
C VAL A 87 -5.57 10.22 -12.29
N VAL A 88 -6.42 9.30 -11.81
CA VAL A 88 -6.14 7.85 -11.84
C VAL A 88 -5.83 7.38 -13.25
N ALA A 89 -6.71 7.68 -14.21
CA ALA A 89 -6.49 7.22 -15.58
C ALA A 89 -5.25 7.82 -16.25
N ALA A 90 -4.99 9.11 -16.07
CA ALA A 90 -3.78 9.75 -16.58
C ALA A 90 -2.54 9.10 -15.95
N GLY A 91 -2.56 8.87 -14.63
CA GLY A 91 -1.50 8.16 -13.93
C GLY A 91 -1.25 6.77 -14.48
N MET A 92 -2.29 5.98 -14.74
CA MET A 92 -2.17 4.64 -15.32
C MET A 92 -1.48 4.69 -16.68
N ILE A 93 -1.89 5.60 -17.56
CA ILE A 93 -1.35 5.71 -18.93
C ILE A 93 0.10 6.20 -18.88
N PHE A 94 0.37 7.34 -18.23
CA PHE A 94 1.69 7.96 -18.25
C PHE A 94 2.73 7.18 -17.44
N SER A 95 2.35 6.57 -16.30
CA SER A 95 3.29 5.71 -15.56
C SER A 95 3.65 4.46 -16.35
N SER A 96 2.69 3.87 -17.09
CA SER A 96 2.97 2.70 -17.94
C SER A 96 3.92 3.04 -19.10
N ILE A 97 3.78 4.24 -19.69
CA ILE A 97 4.73 4.73 -20.70
C ILE A 97 6.13 4.86 -20.07
N ALA A 98 6.25 5.49 -18.90
CA ALA A 98 7.52 5.62 -18.21
C ALA A 98 8.17 4.26 -17.89
N LEU A 99 7.37 3.26 -17.52
CA LEU A 99 7.86 1.90 -17.26
C LEU A 99 8.36 1.19 -18.53
N ILE A 100 7.70 1.38 -19.68
CA ILE A 100 8.18 0.87 -20.98
C ILE A 100 9.51 1.53 -21.35
N LEU A 101 9.61 2.85 -21.18
CA LEU A 101 10.85 3.60 -21.42
C LEU A 101 11.99 3.13 -20.52
N PHE A 102 11.69 2.79 -19.27
CA PHE A 102 12.67 2.26 -18.32
C PHE A 102 13.18 0.86 -18.70
N GLY A 103 12.27 -0.10 -18.91
CA GLY A 103 12.66 -1.51 -18.98
C GLY A 103 12.85 -2.07 -20.39
N ALA A 104 12.06 -1.61 -21.36
CA ALA A 104 12.06 -2.19 -22.71
C ALA A 104 13.01 -1.48 -23.67
N VAL A 105 13.01 -0.14 -23.66
CA VAL A 105 13.79 0.68 -24.61
C VAL A 105 15.29 0.40 -24.55
N PRO A 106 15.95 0.31 -23.37
CA PRO A 106 17.39 0.05 -23.31
C PRO A 106 17.78 -1.25 -23.99
N LYS A 107 16.99 -2.31 -23.78
CA LYS A 107 17.22 -3.64 -24.36
C LYS A 107 16.95 -3.66 -25.86
N MET A 108 15.84 -3.07 -26.30
CA MET A 108 15.44 -3.06 -27.72
C MET A 108 16.39 -2.24 -28.60
N LEU A 109 16.94 -1.15 -28.07
CA LEU A 109 17.89 -0.28 -28.78
C LEU A 109 19.36 -0.62 -28.47
N ASN A 110 19.60 -1.61 -27.62
CA ASN A 110 20.93 -2.00 -27.14
C ASN A 110 21.73 -0.81 -26.58
N TRP A 111 21.05 0.10 -25.88
CA TRP A 111 21.59 1.35 -25.34
C TRP A 111 21.34 1.44 -23.84
N TYR A 112 22.41 1.31 -23.06
CA TYR A 112 22.36 1.22 -21.60
C TYR A 112 23.02 2.45 -21.00
N SER A 113 22.30 3.13 -20.10
CA SER A 113 22.78 4.37 -19.49
C SER A 113 22.21 4.51 -18.08
N VAL A 114 23.08 4.68 -17.09
CA VAL A 114 22.67 4.91 -15.69
C VAL A 114 21.74 6.12 -15.55
N PRO A 115 22.05 7.30 -16.13
CA PRO A 115 21.12 8.44 -16.13
C PRO A 115 19.74 8.13 -16.71
N TRP A 116 19.66 7.32 -17.77
CA TRP A 116 18.38 6.95 -18.39
C TRP A 116 17.51 6.13 -17.42
N TYR A 117 18.08 5.08 -16.81
CA TYR A 117 17.38 4.26 -15.82
C TYR A 117 16.91 5.12 -14.64
N VAL A 118 17.76 6.03 -14.13
CA VAL A 118 17.39 6.92 -13.02
C VAL A 118 16.24 7.86 -13.40
N ILE A 119 16.34 8.58 -14.53
CA ILE A 119 15.34 9.58 -14.93
C ILE A 119 13.98 8.93 -15.22
N THR A 120 13.97 7.82 -15.96
CA THR A 120 12.74 7.12 -16.32
C THR A 120 12.06 6.50 -15.10
N TYR A 121 12.84 5.98 -14.14
CA TYR A 121 12.28 5.39 -12.93
C TYR A 121 11.82 6.45 -11.90
N ILE A 122 12.46 7.62 -11.85
CA ILE A 122 11.91 8.81 -11.15
C ILE A 122 10.57 9.18 -11.76
N ALA A 123 10.50 9.33 -13.09
CA ALA A 123 9.26 9.70 -13.77
C ALA A 123 8.15 8.68 -13.50
N PHE A 124 8.48 7.38 -13.53
CA PHE A 124 7.58 6.31 -13.14
C PHE A 124 7.06 6.49 -11.71
N GLY A 125 7.94 6.70 -10.72
CA GLY A 125 7.54 6.94 -9.33
C GLY A 125 6.63 8.16 -9.14
N LEU A 126 6.97 9.29 -9.76
CA LEU A 126 6.20 10.54 -9.68
C LEU A 126 4.77 10.38 -10.25
N LEU A 127 4.66 9.73 -11.40
CA LEU A 127 3.39 9.53 -12.10
C LEU A 127 2.54 8.45 -11.44
N GLN A 128 3.17 7.43 -10.84
CA GLN A 128 2.46 6.33 -10.23
C GLN A 128 1.88 6.67 -8.85
N ALA A 129 2.42 7.68 -8.16
CA ALA A 129 1.95 8.16 -6.86
C ALA A 129 0.53 8.72 -6.86
N CYS A 130 0.03 9.21 -7.99
CA CYS A 130 -1.28 9.85 -8.05
C CYS A 130 -2.46 8.89 -7.86
N GLY A 131 -2.26 7.59 -8.07
CA GLY A 131 -3.33 6.59 -8.06
C GLY A 131 -3.96 6.42 -6.68
N TRP A 132 -3.16 6.21 -5.63
CA TRP A 132 -3.66 5.86 -4.31
C TRP A 132 -4.56 6.92 -3.66
N PRO A 133 -4.14 8.19 -3.52
CA PRO A 133 -4.97 9.20 -2.86
C PRO A 133 -6.28 9.44 -3.62
N SER A 134 -6.21 9.40 -4.95
CA SER A 134 -7.37 9.58 -5.83
C SER A 134 -8.38 8.45 -5.71
N GLU A 135 -7.94 7.20 -5.63
CA GLU A 135 -8.83 6.04 -5.46
C GLU A 135 -9.40 5.95 -4.05
N ILE A 136 -8.62 6.26 -3.02
CA ILE A 136 -9.13 6.37 -1.64
C ILE A 136 -10.22 7.45 -1.56
N ALA A 137 -10.04 8.59 -2.22
CA ALA A 137 -11.07 9.62 -2.29
C ALA A 137 -12.35 9.12 -2.99
N ILE A 138 -12.24 8.37 -4.09
CA ILE A 138 -13.39 7.75 -4.77
C ILE A 138 -14.07 6.75 -3.82
N MET A 139 -13.30 5.86 -3.17
CA MET A 139 -13.84 4.87 -2.24
C MET A 139 -14.52 5.49 -1.03
N ALA A 140 -13.96 6.56 -0.47
CA ALA A 140 -14.58 7.32 0.61
C ALA A 140 -15.94 7.91 0.19
N ASN A 141 -16.04 8.46 -1.02
CA ASN A 141 -17.29 9.03 -1.55
C ASN A 141 -18.40 7.98 -1.73
N TRP A 142 -18.05 6.75 -2.15
CA TRP A 142 -19.03 5.70 -2.47
C TRP A 142 -19.33 4.76 -1.29
N TRP A 143 -18.37 4.55 -0.40
CA TRP A 143 -18.39 3.54 0.69
C TRP A 143 -18.11 4.12 2.08
N GLY A 144 -18.25 5.43 2.29
CA GLY A 144 -18.18 6.08 3.59
C GLY A 144 -19.33 5.74 4.57
N GLY A 145 -19.95 4.56 4.53
CA GLY A 145 -21.06 4.16 5.42
C GLY A 145 -20.62 3.41 6.68
N ALA A 146 -21.49 2.56 7.24
CA ALA A 146 -21.13 1.54 8.22
C ALA A 146 -20.32 0.39 7.56
N ASN A 147 -19.57 -0.40 8.34
CA ASN A 147 -18.70 -1.50 7.87
C ASN A 147 -17.53 -1.09 6.96
N ARG A 148 -16.94 0.10 7.20
CA ARG A 148 -15.81 0.62 6.42
C ARG A 148 -14.57 -0.27 6.52
N GLY A 149 -14.32 -0.90 7.67
CA GLY A 149 -13.14 -1.74 7.88
C GLY A 149 -13.14 -2.97 6.99
N LEU A 150 -14.27 -3.67 6.87
CA LEU A 150 -14.40 -4.83 5.99
C LEU A 150 -14.34 -4.44 4.52
N VAL A 151 -15.12 -3.43 4.10
CA VAL A 151 -15.15 -2.98 2.70
C VAL A 151 -13.76 -2.53 2.26
N MET A 152 -13.07 -1.74 3.08
CA MET A 152 -11.72 -1.29 2.78
C MET A 152 -10.66 -2.37 2.97
N GLY A 153 -10.87 -3.35 3.85
CA GLY A 153 -9.99 -4.51 3.98
C GLY A 153 -10.05 -5.40 2.74
N ILE A 154 -11.26 -5.63 2.20
CA ILE A 154 -11.41 -6.32 0.91
C ILE A 154 -10.83 -5.45 -0.20
N TRP A 155 -11.12 -4.15 -0.23
CA TRP A 155 -10.65 -3.28 -1.30
C TRP A 155 -9.12 -3.15 -1.32
N ALA A 156 -8.48 -2.93 -0.17
CA ALA A 156 -7.02 -2.79 -0.04
C ALA A 156 -6.28 -4.09 -0.38
N ALA A 157 -6.96 -5.24 -0.37
CA ALA A 157 -6.41 -6.49 -0.91
C ALA A 157 -6.13 -6.41 -2.43
N CYS A 158 -6.55 -5.35 -3.13
CA CYS A 158 -6.13 -5.07 -4.51
C CYS A 158 -4.61 -5.00 -4.65
N GLN A 159 -3.90 -4.52 -3.63
CA GLN A 159 -2.43 -4.40 -3.66
C GLN A 159 -1.77 -5.78 -3.79
N PRO A 160 -1.95 -6.72 -2.83
CA PRO A 160 -1.39 -8.07 -2.96
C PRO A 160 -1.97 -8.84 -4.15
N VAL A 161 -3.25 -8.67 -4.51
CA VAL A 161 -3.80 -9.30 -5.74
C VAL A 161 -3.07 -8.79 -6.98
N GLY A 162 -2.80 -7.49 -7.06
CA GLY A 162 -2.00 -6.88 -8.12
C GLY A 162 -0.59 -7.42 -8.19
N ASN A 163 0.06 -7.61 -7.04
CA ASN A 163 1.39 -8.23 -6.96
C ASN A 163 1.38 -9.64 -7.54
N ILE A 164 0.38 -10.46 -7.18
CA ILE A 164 0.23 -11.83 -7.70
C ILE A 164 0.02 -11.82 -9.21
N VAL A 165 -0.88 -10.97 -9.70
CA VAL A 165 -1.15 -10.82 -11.14
C VAL A 165 0.12 -10.39 -11.88
N GLY A 166 0.86 -9.41 -11.36
CA GLY A 166 2.12 -8.95 -11.92
C GLY A 166 3.21 -10.03 -11.94
N SER A 167 3.38 -10.78 -10.85
CA SER A 167 4.33 -11.90 -10.78
C SER A 167 3.98 -13.01 -11.78
N ILE A 168 2.70 -13.40 -11.89
CA ILE A 168 2.24 -14.43 -12.84
C ILE A 168 2.45 -13.94 -14.28
N ALA A 169 2.07 -12.70 -14.58
CA ALA A 169 2.25 -12.09 -15.89
C ALA A 169 3.74 -12.03 -16.29
N THR A 170 4.59 -11.61 -15.35
CA THR A 170 6.04 -11.56 -15.55
C THR A 170 6.60 -12.96 -15.82
N ALA A 171 6.28 -13.94 -14.97
CA ALA A 171 6.75 -15.31 -15.13
C ALA A 171 6.28 -15.98 -16.43
N ALA A 172 5.11 -15.61 -16.95
CA ALA A 172 4.58 -16.14 -18.21
C ALA A 172 5.29 -15.56 -19.45
N VAL A 173 5.73 -14.30 -19.38
CA VAL A 173 6.35 -13.58 -20.51
C VAL A 173 7.88 -13.67 -20.48
N LEU A 174 8.48 -13.87 -19.30
CA LEU A 174 9.94 -13.95 -19.11
C LEU A 174 10.68 -14.88 -20.08
N PRO A 175 10.17 -16.08 -20.45
CA PRO A 175 10.86 -16.95 -21.40
C PRO A 175 11.08 -16.35 -22.80
N ILE A 176 10.31 -15.31 -23.16
CA ILE A 176 10.40 -14.62 -24.44
C ILE A 176 11.44 -13.47 -24.37
N GLY A 177 11.70 -12.95 -23.18
CA GLY A 177 12.60 -11.81 -22.92
C GLY A 177 12.06 -10.94 -21.80
N TYR A 178 12.95 -10.44 -20.94
CA TYR A 178 12.55 -9.64 -19.79
C TYR A 178 11.97 -8.28 -20.21
N GLU A 179 12.41 -7.72 -21.35
CA GLU A 179 11.93 -6.45 -21.90
C GLU A 179 10.42 -6.49 -22.20
N TYR A 180 9.92 -7.65 -22.65
CA TYR A 180 8.52 -7.84 -22.96
C TYR A 180 7.64 -7.90 -21.71
N THR A 181 8.21 -8.24 -20.55
CA THR A 181 7.46 -8.23 -19.27
C THR A 181 7.04 -6.81 -18.89
N PHE A 182 7.91 -5.82 -19.14
CA PHE A 182 7.61 -4.39 -18.95
C PHE A 182 6.53 -3.91 -19.92
N VAL A 183 6.62 -4.31 -21.20
CA VAL A 183 5.61 -3.96 -22.20
C VAL A 183 4.25 -4.57 -21.84
N PHE A 184 4.21 -5.85 -21.48
CA PHE A 184 2.96 -6.57 -21.22
C PHE A 184 2.18 -5.99 -20.03
N ASN A 185 2.82 -5.82 -18.87
CA ASN A 185 2.15 -5.23 -17.69
C ASN A 185 1.71 -3.78 -17.94
N SER A 186 2.53 -3.00 -18.65
CA SER A 186 2.17 -1.63 -19.02
C SER A 186 0.98 -1.55 -19.99
N LEU A 187 0.89 -2.43 -20.97
CA LEU A 187 -0.24 -2.47 -21.90
C LEU A 187 -1.55 -2.81 -21.19
N LEU A 188 -1.53 -3.80 -20.27
CA LEU A 188 -2.71 -4.12 -19.44
C LEU A 188 -3.19 -2.91 -18.66
N THR A 189 -2.27 -2.17 -18.05
CA THR A 189 -2.57 -0.97 -17.27
C THR A 189 -3.07 0.18 -18.15
N ILE A 190 -2.51 0.39 -19.34
CA ILE A 190 -2.99 1.41 -20.29
C ILE A 190 -4.43 1.12 -20.73
N VAL A 191 -4.71 -0.13 -21.14
CA VAL A 191 -6.05 -0.55 -21.59
C VAL A 191 -7.06 -0.32 -20.47
N PHE A 192 -6.72 -0.69 -19.23
CA PHE A 192 -7.60 -0.49 -18.10
C PHE A 192 -7.74 0.99 -17.69
N GLY A 193 -6.72 1.83 -17.93
CA GLY A 193 -6.82 3.28 -17.77
C GLY A 193 -7.96 3.89 -18.61
N PHE A 194 -8.18 3.41 -19.83
CA PHE A 194 -9.35 3.80 -20.64
C PHE A 194 -10.67 3.29 -20.05
N VAL A 195 -10.68 2.08 -19.49
CA VAL A 195 -11.85 1.55 -18.76
C VAL A 195 -12.20 2.44 -17.57
N VAL A 196 -11.22 2.95 -16.82
CA VAL A 196 -11.46 3.91 -15.73
C VAL A 196 -12.03 5.23 -16.26
N LEU A 197 -11.51 5.76 -17.38
CA LEU A 197 -12.01 7.02 -17.99
C LEU A 197 -13.46 6.94 -18.44
N TRP A 198 -13.93 5.78 -18.89
CA TRP A 198 -15.30 5.62 -19.37
C TRP A 198 -16.24 4.94 -18.38
N GLY A 199 -15.69 4.18 -17.43
CA GLY A 199 -16.44 3.23 -16.60
C GLY A 199 -16.87 3.73 -15.22
N ILE A 200 -16.21 4.71 -14.61
CA ILE A 200 -16.56 5.16 -13.25
C ILE A 200 -16.93 6.62 -13.15
N ASP A 201 -17.68 6.98 -12.10
CA ASP A 201 -17.94 8.36 -11.69
C ASP A 201 -17.25 8.62 -10.34
N SER A 202 -16.58 9.76 -10.20
CA SER A 202 -15.80 10.10 -9.00
C SER A 202 -16.65 10.39 -7.76
N LYS A 203 -17.89 10.83 -7.97
CA LYS A 203 -18.92 11.01 -6.95
C LYS A 203 -20.23 10.42 -7.49
N PRO A 204 -21.10 9.85 -6.64
CA PRO A 204 -22.42 9.44 -7.09
C PRO A 204 -23.17 10.67 -7.62
N THR A 205 -23.68 10.61 -8.84
CA THR A 205 -24.54 11.67 -9.38
C THR A 205 -25.81 11.72 -8.51
N CYS A 206 -26.00 12.79 -7.74
CA CYS A 206 -27.32 13.08 -7.18
C CYS A 206 -28.25 13.34 -8.35
N SER A 207 -29.08 12.36 -8.69
CA SER A 207 -30.17 12.55 -9.64
C SER A 207 -31.14 13.57 -9.04
N ALA A 208 -31.16 14.79 -9.58
CA ALA A 208 -32.26 15.75 -9.42
C ALA A 208 -33.54 15.29 -10.16
N THR A 209 -33.80 13.98 -10.16
CA THR A 209 -34.96 13.32 -10.76
C THR A 209 -35.40 12.16 -9.86
N ALA A 210 -35.64 12.47 -8.59
CA ALA A 210 -36.73 11.83 -7.86
C ALA A 210 -37.95 12.73 -8.03
N GLY A 211 -38.56 12.67 -9.23
CA GLY A 211 -39.90 13.22 -9.42
C GLY A 211 -40.87 12.42 -8.56
N SER A 212 -41.69 13.18 -7.82
CA SER A 212 -43.05 12.83 -7.37
C SER A 212 -43.31 11.34 -7.12
N ASP A 213 -43.34 10.91 -5.87
CA ASP A 213 -44.54 10.34 -5.26
C ASP A 213 -44.30 10.01 -3.78
N VAL A 214 -45.39 10.13 -3.01
CA VAL A 214 -45.58 9.86 -1.57
C VAL A 214 -45.38 11.05 -0.62
N GLU A 215 -46.48 11.79 -0.47
CA GLU A 215 -46.83 12.60 0.70
C GLU A 215 -46.65 11.83 2.03
N GLY A 216 -46.15 12.55 3.04
CA GLY A 216 -46.63 12.35 4.42
C GLY A 216 -45.74 11.56 5.39
N ARG A 217 -44.63 12.16 5.85
CA ARG A 217 -44.35 12.37 7.29
C ARG A 217 -43.05 13.13 7.53
N SER A 218 -43.19 14.23 8.24
CA SER A 218 -42.14 15.09 8.77
C SER A 218 -41.15 14.35 9.66
N VAL A 219 -39.90 14.23 9.22
CA VAL A 219 -38.74 14.35 10.10
C VAL A 219 -37.73 15.24 9.39
N SER A 220 -37.50 16.41 9.97
CA SER A 220 -36.44 17.34 9.61
C SER A 220 -35.09 16.61 9.63
N ARG A 221 -34.62 16.17 8.47
CA ARG A 221 -33.19 16.07 8.19
C ARG A 221 -32.87 17.26 7.33
N THR A 222 -32.42 18.33 7.97
CA THR A 222 -31.62 19.37 7.34
C THR A 222 -30.54 18.65 6.52
N SER A 223 -30.74 18.59 5.21
CA SER A 223 -29.69 18.32 4.25
C SER A 223 -28.72 19.49 4.38
N SER A 224 -27.75 19.37 5.28
CA SER A 224 -26.61 20.26 5.31
C SER A 224 -25.93 20.11 3.95
N ILE A 225 -26.14 21.10 3.10
CA ILE A 225 -25.23 21.42 2.00
C ILE A 225 -23.85 21.41 2.66
N SER A 226 -23.04 20.41 2.35
CA SER A 226 -21.65 20.37 2.76
C SER A 226 -21.00 21.57 2.12
N GLU A 227 -20.80 22.65 2.89
CA GLU A 227 -19.90 23.72 2.48
C GLU A 227 -18.58 23.03 2.11
N GLU A 228 -18.14 23.20 0.86
CA GLU A 228 -16.82 22.75 0.43
C GLU A 228 -15.80 23.62 1.18
N GLY A 229 -15.44 23.20 2.39
CA GLY A 229 -14.42 23.87 3.18
C GLY A 229 -13.08 23.92 2.44
N GLU A 230 -12.25 24.93 2.76
CA GLU A 230 -10.96 25.10 2.10
C GLU A 230 -10.05 23.88 2.31
N PRO A 231 -9.38 23.38 1.26
CA PRO A 231 -8.48 22.25 1.36
C PRO A 231 -7.35 22.51 2.36
N ILE A 232 -7.17 21.59 3.31
CA ILE A 232 -6.18 21.75 4.39
C ILE A 232 -4.74 21.68 3.87
N GLY A 233 -3.84 22.42 4.52
CA GLY A 233 -2.41 22.32 4.28
C GLY A 233 -1.79 21.05 4.90
N LEU A 234 -0.66 20.59 4.35
CA LEU A 234 0.06 19.41 4.86
C LEU A 234 0.48 19.54 6.33
N ILE A 235 0.94 20.72 6.75
CA ILE A 235 1.36 20.97 8.14
C ILE A 235 0.17 20.81 9.09
N GLN A 236 -0.98 21.38 8.72
CA GLN A 236 -2.21 21.24 9.51
C GLN A 236 -2.65 19.78 9.61
N ALA A 237 -2.51 19.01 8.51
CA ALA A 237 -2.85 17.59 8.49
C ALA A 237 -1.96 16.76 9.45
N VAL A 238 -0.67 17.09 9.59
CA VAL A 238 0.25 16.39 10.51
C VAL A 238 -0.18 16.50 11.97
N PHE A 239 -0.66 17.67 12.38
CA PHE A 239 -1.07 17.95 13.77
C PHE A 239 -2.47 17.43 14.11
N LEU A 240 -3.16 16.78 13.18
CA LEU A 240 -4.43 16.15 13.45
C LEU A 240 -4.29 14.98 14.45
N PRO A 241 -5.29 14.76 15.33
CA PRO A 241 -5.22 13.73 16.36
C PRO A 241 -4.94 12.33 15.80
N GLY A 242 -3.79 11.76 16.18
CA GLY A 242 -3.40 10.40 15.79
C GLY A 242 -2.73 10.27 14.42
N VAL A 243 -2.77 11.29 13.55
CA VAL A 243 -2.14 11.23 12.22
C VAL A 243 -0.64 10.99 12.32
N PHE A 244 0.06 11.78 13.12
CA PHE A 244 1.51 11.64 13.31
C PHE A 244 1.93 10.23 13.77
N ALA A 245 1.20 9.66 14.75
CA ALA A 245 1.48 8.32 15.28
C ALA A 245 1.32 7.23 14.21
N TYR A 246 0.25 7.32 13.39
CA TYR A 246 0.04 6.38 12.30
C TYR A 246 1.00 6.61 11.12
N CYS A 247 1.46 7.84 10.87
CA CYS A 247 2.50 8.11 9.87
C CYS A 247 3.82 7.43 10.25
N LEU A 248 4.26 7.56 11.51
CA LEU A 248 5.48 6.92 11.98
C LEU A 248 5.35 5.38 12.00
N CYS A 249 4.20 4.87 12.45
CA CYS A 249 3.87 3.45 12.37
C CYS A 249 3.94 2.93 10.93
N ASN A 250 3.33 3.65 9.98
CA ASN A 250 3.31 3.27 8.57
C ASN A 250 4.70 3.38 7.93
N ALA A 251 5.54 4.34 8.33
CA ALA A 251 6.93 4.45 7.85
C ALA A 251 7.73 3.18 8.13
N CYS A 252 7.70 2.69 9.38
CA CYS A 252 8.39 1.47 9.78
C CYS A 252 7.75 0.22 9.16
N LEU A 253 6.42 0.12 9.16
CA LEU A 253 5.72 -1.06 8.65
C LEU A 253 5.83 -1.18 7.12
N LYS A 254 5.67 -0.07 6.38
CA LYS A 254 5.79 -0.06 4.92
C LYS A 254 7.20 -0.38 4.48
N LEU A 255 8.22 0.04 5.24
CA LEU A 255 9.60 -0.38 5.02
C LEU A 255 9.72 -1.91 4.99
N VAL A 256 9.25 -2.59 6.04
CA VAL A 256 9.29 -4.05 6.13
C VAL A 256 8.44 -4.70 5.03
N ASN A 257 7.21 -4.25 4.83
CA ASN A 257 6.31 -4.80 3.81
C ASN A 257 6.91 -4.69 2.40
N TYR A 258 7.53 -3.55 2.06
CA TYR A 258 8.13 -3.37 0.75
C TYR A 258 9.50 -4.02 0.60
N ALA A 259 10.18 -4.33 1.70
CA ALA A 259 11.33 -5.22 1.65
C ALA A 259 10.93 -6.60 1.10
N PHE A 260 9.84 -7.18 1.61
CA PHE A 260 9.28 -8.41 1.03
C PHE A 260 8.80 -8.19 -0.42
N PHE A 261 8.20 -7.06 -0.73
CA PHE A 261 7.75 -6.76 -2.10
C PHE A 261 8.90 -6.77 -3.13
N PHE A 262 10.00 -6.08 -2.85
CA PHE A 262 11.11 -5.88 -3.80
C PHE A 262 12.20 -6.94 -3.74
N TRP A 263 12.45 -7.53 -2.57
CA TRP A 263 13.63 -8.38 -2.34
C TRP A 263 13.30 -9.85 -2.13
N LEU A 264 12.04 -10.21 -1.87
CA LEU A 264 11.71 -11.59 -1.52
C LEU A 264 12.06 -12.60 -2.63
N PRO A 265 11.75 -12.37 -3.92
CA PRO A 265 12.17 -13.30 -4.97
C PRO A 265 13.68 -13.42 -5.06
N LEU A 266 14.40 -12.30 -5.03
CA LEU A 266 15.87 -12.28 -5.07
C LEU A 266 16.48 -13.04 -3.87
N TYR A 267 15.95 -12.83 -2.67
CA TYR A 267 16.35 -13.57 -1.47
C TYR A 267 16.19 -15.08 -1.66
N LEU A 268 15.05 -15.54 -2.16
CA LEU A 268 14.79 -16.97 -2.35
C LEU A 268 15.71 -17.58 -3.42
N THR A 269 15.96 -16.84 -4.50
CA THR A 269 16.91 -17.23 -5.56
C THR A 269 18.33 -17.35 -5.00
N GLU A 270 18.81 -16.36 -4.25
CA GLU A 270 20.19 -16.35 -3.75
C GLU A 270 20.41 -17.29 -2.56
N ALA A 271 19.50 -17.32 -1.59
CA ALA A 271 19.65 -18.10 -0.37
C ALA A 271 19.46 -19.61 -0.60
N TYR A 272 18.57 -20.00 -1.51
CA TYR A 272 18.23 -21.41 -1.75
C TYR A 272 18.60 -21.91 -3.14
N GLN A 273 19.23 -21.08 -3.98
CA GLN A 273 19.63 -21.41 -5.36
C GLN A 273 18.44 -21.92 -6.20
N TRP A 274 17.27 -21.33 -5.95
CA TRP A 274 16.08 -21.63 -6.72
C TRP A 274 16.03 -20.81 -8.00
N ASP A 275 15.41 -21.40 -9.02
CA ASP A 275 15.16 -20.73 -10.29
C ASP A 275 14.22 -19.52 -10.11
N GLU A 276 14.39 -18.46 -10.90
CA GLU A 276 13.65 -17.18 -10.76
C GLU A 276 12.13 -17.43 -10.77
N SER A 277 11.64 -18.27 -11.68
CA SER A 277 10.23 -18.63 -11.77
C SER A 277 9.71 -19.35 -10.52
N LYS A 278 10.55 -20.17 -9.85
CA LYS A 278 10.17 -20.87 -8.63
C LYS A 278 10.13 -19.93 -7.43
N ALA A 279 11.15 -19.06 -7.30
CA ALA A 279 11.20 -18.03 -6.26
C ALA A 279 10.00 -17.07 -6.35
N ASP A 280 9.67 -16.61 -7.56
CA ASP A 280 8.51 -15.76 -7.82
C ASP A 280 7.20 -16.45 -7.41
N LYS A 281 7.02 -17.73 -7.80
CA LYS A 281 5.82 -18.50 -7.43
C LYS A 281 5.67 -18.70 -5.93
N LEU A 282 6.77 -18.88 -5.19
CA LEU A 282 6.67 -18.98 -3.74
C LEU A 282 6.37 -17.62 -3.10
N SER A 283 6.94 -16.53 -3.63
CA SER A 283 6.72 -15.17 -3.10
C SER A 283 5.23 -14.77 -3.06
N ILE A 284 4.39 -15.35 -3.93
CA ILE A 284 2.93 -15.19 -3.96
C ILE A 284 2.29 -15.52 -2.61
N TRP A 285 2.82 -16.46 -1.83
CA TRP A 285 2.25 -16.84 -0.54
C TRP A 285 2.29 -15.71 0.49
N TYR A 286 3.26 -14.79 0.39
CA TYR A 286 3.28 -13.57 1.18
C TYR A 286 2.06 -12.70 0.88
N ASP A 287 1.77 -12.49 -0.40
CA ASP A 287 0.64 -11.69 -0.87
C ASP A 287 -0.71 -12.36 -0.51
N VAL A 288 -0.81 -13.69 -0.64
CA VAL A 288 -1.98 -14.47 -0.17
C VAL A 288 -2.24 -14.23 1.31
N GLY A 289 -1.17 -14.25 2.12
CA GLY A 289 -1.27 -13.90 3.53
C GLY A 289 -1.79 -12.48 3.75
N GLY A 290 -1.29 -11.51 2.98
CA GLY A 290 -1.75 -10.11 3.03
C GLY A 290 -3.24 -9.93 2.71
N ILE A 291 -3.77 -10.68 1.74
CA ILE A 291 -5.21 -10.70 1.41
C ILE A 291 -6.01 -11.19 2.61
N VAL A 292 -5.64 -12.36 3.14
CA VAL A 292 -6.35 -12.98 4.28
C VAL A 292 -6.29 -12.06 5.50
N GLY A 293 -5.11 -11.53 5.82
CA GLY A 293 -4.90 -10.63 6.95
C GLY A 293 -5.73 -9.34 6.84
N SER A 294 -5.80 -8.74 5.64
CA SER A 294 -6.56 -7.51 5.43
C SER A 294 -8.07 -7.73 5.55
N VAL A 295 -8.60 -8.81 4.95
CA VAL A 295 -10.05 -9.12 5.03
C VAL A 295 -10.45 -9.50 6.45
N VAL A 296 -9.72 -10.42 7.09
CA VAL A 296 -10.02 -10.88 8.45
C VAL A 296 -9.84 -9.75 9.45
N GLY A 297 -8.75 -8.98 9.38
CA GLY A 297 -8.53 -7.86 10.26
C GLY A 297 -9.54 -6.73 10.05
N GLY A 298 -9.99 -6.49 8.82
CA GLY A 298 -11.06 -5.56 8.49
C GLY A 298 -12.39 -5.97 9.15
N TYR A 299 -12.77 -7.24 9.01
CA TYR A 299 -13.96 -7.80 9.65
C TYR A 299 -13.90 -7.74 11.19
N VAL A 300 -12.78 -8.18 11.78
CA VAL A 300 -12.60 -8.21 13.23
C VAL A 300 -12.62 -6.79 13.80
N SER A 301 -11.96 -5.84 13.15
CA SER A 301 -11.92 -4.45 13.62
C SER A 301 -13.28 -3.76 13.55
N ASP A 302 -14.08 -4.03 12.51
CA ASP A 302 -15.46 -3.54 12.44
C ASP A 302 -16.33 -4.15 13.54
N LYS A 303 -16.20 -5.46 13.81
CA LYS A 303 -16.92 -6.13 14.90
C LYS A 303 -16.53 -5.60 16.28
N MET A 304 -15.27 -5.21 16.46
CA MET A 304 -14.79 -4.59 17.70
C MET A 304 -15.22 -3.11 17.81
N GLY A 305 -15.52 -2.43 16.71
CA GLY A 305 -15.82 -1.00 16.69
C GLY A 305 -14.58 -0.10 16.88
N CYS A 306 -13.39 -0.68 16.97
CA CYS A 306 -12.11 0.03 17.01
C CYS A 306 -11.03 -0.77 16.26
N ARG A 307 -10.09 -0.06 15.64
CA ARG A 307 -9.11 -0.66 14.71
C ARG A 307 -7.71 -0.88 15.31
N ALA A 308 -7.28 0.01 16.20
CA ALA A 308 -5.92 -0.03 16.76
C ALA A 308 -5.58 -1.36 17.46
N PRO A 309 -6.48 -1.97 18.27
CA PRO A 309 -6.16 -3.23 18.94
C PRO A 309 -5.96 -4.41 17.97
N THR A 310 -6.76 -4.51 16.91
CA THR A 310 -6.60 -5.54 15.89
C THR A 310 -5.26 -5.38 15.17
N ILE A 311 -4.92 -4.17 14.74
CA ILE A 311 -3.64 -3.86 14.08
C ILE A 311 -2.46 -4.18 15.02
N SER A 312 -2.51 -3.73 16.28
CA SER A 312 -1.45 -4.03 17.25
C SER A 312 -1.28 -5.52 17.50
N ALA A 313 -2.36 -6.29 17.61
CA ALA A 313 -2.28 -7.74 17.79
C ALA A 313 -1.60 -8.43 16.60
N MET A 314 -1.94 -8.03 15.37
CA MET A 314 -1.31 -8.54 14.15
C MET A 314 0.20 -8.18 14.11
N LEU A 315 0.55 -6.95 14.44
CA LEU A 315 1.95 -6.50 14.48
C LEU A 315 2.78 -7.19 15.57
N ILE A 316 2.20 -7.45 16.75
CA ILE A 316 2.88 -8.22 17.80
C ILE A 316 3.10 -9.66 17.34
N ALA A 317 2.09 -10.29 16.72
CA ALA A 317 2.24 -11.62 16.13
C ALA A 317 3.32 -11.67 15.03
N SER A 318 3.51 -10.57 14.30
CA SER A 318 4.54 -10.47 13.26
C SER A 318 5.96 -10.64 13.81
N LEU A 319 6.22 -10.25 15.06
CA LEU A 319 7.55 -10.38 15.67
C LEU A 319 7.97 -11.86 15.76
N GLY A 320 7.03 -12.72 16.18
CA GLY A 320 7.24 -14.17 16.22
C GLY A 320 7.30 -14.79 14.82
N ALA A 321 6.41 -14.37 13.91
CA ALA A 321 6.39 -14.89 12.54
C ALA A 321 7.69 -14.58 11.77
N LEU A 322 8.22 -13.35 11.92
CA LEU A 322 9.50 -12.96 11.31
C LEU A 322 10.68 -13.70 11.92
N TRP A 323 10.69 -13.92 13.24
CA TRP A 323 11.72 -14.74 13.88
C TRP A 323 11.69 -16.18 13.38
N MET A 324 10.50 -16.78 13.25
CA MET A 324 10.34 -18.12 12.67
C MET A 324 10.84 -18.18 11.23
N TYR A 325 10.52 -17.16 10.42
CA TYR A 325 10.95 -17.10 9.03
C TYR A 325 12.48 -16.92 8.90
N ALA A 326 13.12 -16.17 9.81
CA ALA A 326 14.58 -16.02 9.82
C ALA A 326 15.34 -17.35 10.02
N GLN A 327 14.69 -18.33 10.64
CA GLN A 327 15.26 -19.66 10.93
C GLN A 327 14.79 -20.73 9.95
N ILE A 328 13.96 -20.38 8.96
CA ILE A 328 13.33 -21.37 8.11
C ILE A 328 14.27 -21.86 7.00
N GLY A 329 14.28 -23.18 6.79
CA GLY A 329 15.07 -23.81 5.74
C GLY A 329 14.42 -23.76 4.35
N PRO A 330 15.05 -24.41 3.35
CA PRO A 330 14.57 -24.48 1.96
C PRO A 330 13.37 -25.42 1.76
N HIS A 331 12.72 -25.91 2.81
CA HIS A 331 11.60 -26.83 2.63
C HIS A 331 10.38 -26.06 2.10
N TRP A 332 10.03 -26.27 0.83
CA TRP A 332 9.02 -25.51 0.07
C TRP A 332 7.72 -25.26 0.86
N PHE A 333 7.13 -26.32 1.42
CA PHE A 333 5.85 -26.22 2.13
C PHE A 333 5.95 -25.36 3.41
N TRP A 334 7.02 -25.55 4.20
CA TRP A 334 7.17 -24.84 5.46
C TRP A 334 7.52 -23.37 5.22
N ASN A 335 8.37 -23.11 4.23
CA ASN A 335 8.70 -21.77 3.80
C ASN A 335 7.44 -21.01 3.35
N GLY A 336 6.63 -21.59 2.45
CA GLY A 336 5.36 -20.99 2.01
C GLY A 336 4.34 -20.77 3.14
N LEU A 337 4.22 -21.72 4.08
CA LEU A 337 3.30 -21.61 5.21
C LEU A 337 3.68 -20.45 6.15
N VAL A 338 4.94 -20.38 6.58
CA VAL A 338 5.40 -19.31 7.48
C VAL A 338 5.42 -17.97 6.74
N MET A 339 5.76 -17.95 5.46
CA MET A 339 5.65 -16.75 4.63
C MET A 339 4.22 -16.22 4.56
N THR A 340 3.23 -17.12 4.44
CA THR A 340 1.81 -16.74 4.51
C THR A 340 1.47 -16.13 5.87
N LEU A 341 1.98 -16.69 6.97
CA LEU A 341 1.80 -16.13 8.32
C LEU A 341 2.43 -14.74 8.46
N VAL A 342 3.63 -14.53 7.89
CA VAL A 342 4.26 -13.20 7.83
C VAL A 342 3.40 -12.24 6.99
N GLY A 343 2.85 -12.69 5.86
CA GLY A 343 1.92 -11.91 5.04
C GLY A 343 0.68 -11.46 5.82
N ILE A 344 0.05 -12.38 6.56
CA ILE A 344 -1.12 -12.10 7.41
C ILE A 344 -0.78 -11.01 8.44
N THR A 345 0.39 -11.12 9.07
CA THR A 345 0.76 -10.30 10.24
C THR A 345 1.52 -9.02 9.90
N VAL A 346 2.07 -8.88 8.69
CA VAL A 346 2.79 -7.68 8.22
C VAL A 346 1.99 -6.95 7.13
N SER A 347 1.65 -7.64 6.04
CA SER A 347 0.93 -7.03 4.93
C SER A 347 -0.53 -6.74 5.27
N GLY A 348 -1.17 -7.62 6.05
CA GLY A 348 -2.52 -7.42 6.59
C GLY A 348 -2.71 -6.08 7.32
N PRO A 349 -1.97 -5.80 8.41
CA PRO A 349 -2.09 -4.51 9.11
C PRO A 349 -1.62 -3.33 8.26
N TYR A 350 -0.66 -3.51 7.36
CA TYR A 350 -0.27 -2.46 6.40
C TYR A 350 -1.47 -2.03 5.55
N ASN A 351 -2.14 -2.98 4.88
CA ASN A 351 -3.32 -2.73 4.05
C ASN A 351 -4.46 -2.06 4.84
N LEU A 352 -4.65 -2.45 6.11
CA LEU A 352 -5.65 -1.82 6.98
C LEU A 352 -5.30 -0.38 7.35
N ILE A 353 -4.02 -0.07 7.59
CA ILE A 353 -3.56 1.28 7.89
C ILE A 353 -3.78 2.18 6.66
N VAL A 354 -3.26 1.78 5.51
CA VAL A 354 -3.35 2.63 4.31
C VAL A 354 -4.78 2.74 3.79
N GLY A 355 -5.61 1.70 3.95
CA GLY A 355 -7.00 1.72 3.51
C GLY A 355 -7.96 2.31 4.55
N SER A 356 -8.25 1.54 5.60
CA SER A 356 -9.31 1.87 6.55
C SER A 356 -8.95 3.00 7.52
N ILE A 357 -7.74 2.99 8.10
CA ILE A 357 -7.29 4.04 9.02
C ILE A 357 -7.10 5.36 8.28
N SER A 358 -6.58 5.34 7.05
CA SER A 358 -6.49 6.53 6.21
C SER A 358 -7.86 7.22 6.06
N ILE A 359 -8.93 6.45 5.86
CA ILE A 359 -10.28 7.00 5.76
C ILE A 359 -10.77 7.55 7.09
N ASP A 360 -10.50 6.87 8.21
CA ASP A 360 -10.90 7.37 9.53
C ASP A 360 -10.21 8.68 9.90
N LEU A 361 -8.91 8.78 9.62
CA LEU A 361 -8.12 9.97 9.91
C LEU A 361 -8.61 11.14 9.04
N GLY A 362 -8.98 10.89 7.78
CA GLY A 362 -9.57 11.90 6.91
C GLY A 362 -11.02 12.26 7.24
N SER A 363 -11.77 11.34 7.87
CA SER A 363 -13.20 11.51 8.20
C SER A 363 -13.47 11.78 9.69
N GLN A 364 -12.46 12.15 10.46
CA GLN A 364 -12.59 12.38 11.90
C GLN A 364 -13.45 13.61 12.23
N PRO A 365 -14.03 13.71 13.45
CA PRO A 365 -14.89 14.84 13.82
C PRO A 365 -14.24 16.22 13.69
N ALA A 366 -12.91 16.31 13.86
CA ALA A 366 -12.15 17.55 13.64
C ALA A 366 -12.21 18.06 12.18
N LEU A 367 -12.65 17.22 11.25
CA LEU A 367 -12.80 17.49 9.82
C LEU A 367 -14.26 17.40 9.37
N ALA A 368 -15.24 17.38 10.28
CA ALA A 368 -16.66 17.16 9.96
C ALA A 368 -17.27 18.21 8.99
N GLY A 369 -16.61 19.35 8.78
CA GLY A 369 -16.97 20.38 7.80
C GLY A 369 -16.05 20.46 6.57
N ASN A 370 -15.06 19.57 6.43
CA ASN A 370 -14.07 19.64 5.36
C ASN A 370 -13.93 18.30 4.63
N SER A 371 -14.74 18.11 3.59
CA SER A 371 -14.68 16.92 2.74
C SER A 371 -13.44 16.87 1.83
N GLN A 372 -12.67 17.97 1.73
CA GLN A 372 -11.45 18.11 0.91
C GLN A 372 -10.15 17.82 1.69
N ALA A 373 -10.22 17.03 2.76
CA ALA A 373 -9.05 16.61 3.54
C ALA A 373 -8.64 15.15 3.30
N MET A 374 -9.47 14.36 2.62
CA MET A 374 -9.30 12.91 2.48
C MET A 374 -8.05 12.54 1.68
N SER A 375 -7.85 13.15 0.50
CA SER A 375 -6.69 12.85 -0.35
C SER A 375 -5.41 13.37 0.31
N THR A 376 -5.45 14.54 0.95
CA THR A 376 -4.32 15.11 1.69
C THR A 376 -3.87 14.22 2.86
N VAL A 377 -4.79 13.75 3.70
CA VAL A 377 -4.45 12.84 4.83
C VAL A 377 -3.94 11.50 4.31
N SER A 378 -4.55 10.95 3.26
CA SER A 378 -4.09 9.70 2.65
C SER A 378 -2.70 9.83 2.03
N GLY A 379 -2.45 10.91 1.29
CA GLY A 379 -1.15 11.23 0.70
C GLY A 379 -0.06 11.46 1.76
N LEU A 380 -0.39 12.10 2.88
CA LEU A 380 0.53 12.27 4.01
C LEU A 380 0.88 10.92 4.66
N LEU A 381 -0.12 10.09 4.95
CA LEU A 381 0.06 8.78 5.57
C LEU A 381 0.87 7.83 4.65
N ASP A 382 0.50 7.73 3.38
CA ASP A 382 1.18 6.83 2.44
C ASP A 382 2.55 7.40 2.03
N GLY A 383 2.69 8.72 1.96
CA GLY A 383 3.93 9.42 1.60
C GLY A 383 5.01 9.26 2.65
N THR A 384 4.66 9.42 3.93
CA THR A 384 5.56 9.11 5.06
C THR A 384 5.94 7.63 5.10
N GLY A 385 4.97 6.75 4.84
CA GLY A 385 5.20 5.33 4.59
C GLY A 385 6.29 5.08 3.55
N SER A 386 6.13 5.68 2.38
CA SER A 386 7.03 5.50 1.23
C SER A 386 8.40 6.10 1.46
N ALA A 387 8.50 7.22 2.19
CA ALA A 387 9.78 7.77 2.60
C ALA A 387 10.54 6.78 3.50
N GLY A 388 9.86 6.14 4.46
CA GLY A 388 10.43 5.05 5.26
C GLY A 388 10.89 3.88 4.40
N SER A 389 10.08 3.48 3.42
CA SER A 389 10.46 2.43 2.47
C SER A 389 11.69 2.76 1.64
N ALA A 390 11.81 4.00 1.13
CA ALA A 390 12.97 4.47 0.38
C ALA A 390 14.27 4.33 1.18
N VAL A 391 14.24 4.73 2.45
CA VAL A 391 15.37 4.54 3.38
C VAL A 391 15.70 3.06 3.55
N GLY A 392 14.68 2.20 3.69
CA GLY A 392 14.89 0.75 3.76
C GLY A 392 15.56 0.15 2.53
N GLN A 393 15.19 0.59 1.32
CA GLN A 393 15.79 0.07 0.09
C GLN A 393 17.29 0.36 -0.02
N LEU A 394 17.79 1.41 0.64
CA LEU A 394 19.22 1.70 0.73
C LEU A 394 19.92 0.91 1.84
N ILE A 395 19.23 0.64 2.96
CA ILE A 395 19.81 -0.05 4.12
C ILE A 395 19.89 -1.57 3.90
N ILE A 396 18.88 -2.17 3.26
CA ILE A 396 18.77 -3.63 3.13
C ILE A 396 19.98 -4.25 2.41
N PRO A 397 20.43 -3.75 1.24
CA PRO A 397 21.61 -4.30 0.56
C PRO A 397 22.87 -4.21 1.44
N VAL A 398 23.07 -3.07 2.10
CA VAL A 398 24.24 -2.84 2.97
C VAL A 398 24.26 -3.82 4.15
N VAL A 399 23.13 -4.03 4.82
CA VAL A 399 23.02 -4.99 5.94
C VAL A 399 23.21 -6.42 5.45
N GLN A 400 22.63 -6.76 4.30
CA GLN A 400 22.75 -8.08 3.70
C GLN A 400 24.20 -8.40 3.29
N ASP A 401 24.93 -7.44 2.72
CA ASP A 401 26.31 -7.67 2.27
C ASP A 401 27.31 -7.72 3.42
N THR A 402 27.06 -6.96 4.50
CA THR A 402 27.98 -6.89 5.65
C THR A 402 27.79 -8.00 6.68
N VAL A 403 26.54 -8.39 6.97
CA VAL A 403 26.20 -9.31 8.07
C VAL A 403 25.37 -10.52 7.58
N GLY A 404 24.71 -10.42 6.44
CA GLY A 404 23.90 -11.50 5.87
C GLY A 404 22.39 -11.35 6.11
N TRP A 405 21.61 -12.23 5.48
CA TRP A 405 20.14 -12.17 5.47
C TRP A 405 19.48 -12.31 6.85
N GLN A 406 20.10 -13.01 7.81
CA GLN A 406 19.56 -13.10 9.17
C GLN A 406 19.48 -11.74 9.86
N ALA A 407 20.48 -10.87 9.67
CA ALA A 407 20.48 -9.52 10.22
C ALA A 407 19.36 -8.65 9.63
N VAL A 408 19.04 -8.85 8.35
CA VAL A 408 17.93 -8.18 7.67
C VAL A 408 16.59 -8.54 8.33
N PHE A 409 16.35 -9.80 8.69
CA PHE A 409 15.14 -10.19 9.40
C PHE A 409 15.07 -9.63 10.84
N TYR A 410 16.20 -9.55 11.55
CA TYR A 410 16.23 -8.91 12.87
C TYR A 410 15.94 -7.40 12.80
N LEU A 411 16.43 -6.72 11.76
CA LEU A 411 16.07 -5.34 11.47
C LEU A 411 14.55 -5.20 11.26
N PHE A 412 13.92 -6.13 10.54
CA PHE A 412 12.46 -6.12 10.34
C PHE A 412 11.69 -6.30 11.64
N ILE A 413 12.15 -7.19 12.53
CA ILE A 413 11.55 -7.37 13.86
C ILE A 413 11.63 -6.08 14.67
N ALA A 414 12.80 -5.41 14.68
CA ALA A 414 12.98 -4.14 15.38
C ALA A 414 12.05 -3.04 14.85
N LEU A 415 11.92 -2.90 13.53
CA LEU A 415 11.05 -1.90 12.90
C LEU A 415 9.56 -2.17 13.17
N ASN A 416 9.12 -3.44 13.16
CA ASN A 416 7.76 -3.78 13.53
C ASN A 416 7.49 -3.54 15.03
N ALA A 417 8.48 -3.77 15.91
CA ALA A 417 8.35 -3.42 17.32
C ALA A 417 8.19 -1.89 17.51
N VAL A 418 8.96 -1.07 16.79
CA VAL A 418 8.77 0.39 16.77
C VAL A 418 7.37 0.76 16.26
N SER A 419 6.87 0.07 15.24
CA SER A 419 5.52 0.29 14.71
C SER A 419 4.44 0.05 15.78
N VAL A 420 4.59 -1.01 16.59
CA VAL A 420 3.70 -1.30 17.73
C VAL A 420 3.77 -0.17 18.77
N LEU A 421 4.97 0.28 19.14
CA LEU A 421 5.15 1.35 20.12
C LEU A 421 4.48 2.67 19.69
N CYS A 422 4.56 3.01 18.40
CA CYS A 422 3.95 4.23 17.85
C CYS A 422 2.44 4.30 18.08
N ILE A 423 1.73 3.17 17.96
CA ILE A 423 0.27 3.11 18.13
C ILE A 423 -0.16 2.60 19.52
N ALA A 424 0.78 2.21 20.39
CA ALA A 424 0.50 1.60 21.69
C ALA A 424 -0.43 2.47 22.56
N LYS A 425 -0.18 3.79 22.63
CA LYS A 425 -1.04 4.72 23.37
C LYS A 425 -2.48 4.68 22.85
N ARG A 426 -2.66 4.68 21.52
CA ARG A 426 -3.99 4.62 20.90
C ARG A 426 -4.68 3.29 21.19
N THR A 427 -3.93 2.19 21.09
CA THR A 427 -4.43 0.85 21.40
C THR A 427 -4.88 0.73 22.85
N VAL A 428 -4.12 1.26 23.82
CA VAL A 428 -4.52 1.25 25.24
C VAL A 428 -5.83 2.03 25.45
N LEU A 429 -5.99 3.18 24.80
CA LEU A 429 -7.23 3.97 24.90
C LEU A 429 -8.43 3.22 24.31
N ASP A 430 -8.26 2.62 23.13
CA ASP A 430 -9.32 1.85 22.47
C ASP A 430 -9.69 0.59 23.27
N VAL A 431 -8.71 -0.13 23.84
CA VAL A 431 -8.97 -1.29 24.73
C VAL A 431 -9.71 -0.86 25.99
N LYS A 432 -9.31 0.24 26.65
CA LYS A 432 -10.02 0.77 27.82
C LYS A 432 -11.46 1.11 27.51
N ARG A 433 -11.72 1.70 26.33
CA ARG A 433 -13.08 1.98 25.85
C ARG A 433 -13.90 0.70 25.67
N LEU A 434 -13.36 -0.32 25.01
CA LEU A 434 -14.04 -1.61 24.85
C LEU A 434 -14.39 -2.28 26.18
N LEU A 435 -13.47 -2.22 27.15
CA LEU A 435 -13.70 -2.79 28.47
C LEU A 435 -14.77 -2.01 29.26
N ARG A 436 -14.86 -0.69 29.05
CA ARG A 436 -15.92 0.15 29.64
C ARG A 436 -17.28 -0.16 29.03
N ASP A 437 -17.37 -0.24 27.70
CA ASP A 437 -18.63 -0.48 26.98
C ASP A 437 -19.17 -1.92 27.19
N ARG A 438 -18.30 -2.87 27.59
CA ARG A 438 -18.69 -4.23 27.98
C ARG A 438 -19.19 -4.35 29.43
N ARG A 439 -19.07 -3.31 30.26
CA ARG A 439 -19.69 -3.35 31.59
C ARG A 439 -21.21 -3.25 31.42
N PRO A 440 -22.00 -4.20 31.94
CA PRO A 440 -23.46 -4.09 31.88
C PRO A 440 -23.92 -2.81 32.58
N GLU A 441 -25.00 -2.19 32.09
CA GLU A 441 -25.64 -0.95 32.57
C GLU A 441 -26.16 -1.01 34.04
N GLY A 442 -25.60 -1.87 34.89
CA GLY A 442 -25.97 -2.04 36.29
C GLY A 442 -24.80 -2.34 37.23
N ALA A 443 -23.55 -2.15 36.83
CA ALA A 443 -22.44 -2.16 37.80
C ALA A 443 -22.55 -0.88 38.64
N PRO A 444 -22.74 -0.96 39.98
CA PRO A 444 -22.90 0.23 40.79
C PRO A 444 -21.69 1.14 40.58
N LEU A 445 -21.98 2.41 40.26
CA LEU A 445 -21.04 3.50 40.52
C LEU A 445 -20.58 3.31 41.96
N LEU A 446 -19.30 3.01 42.15
CA LEU A 446 -18.65 3.25 43.44
C LEU A 446 -18.68 4.77 43.64
N LEU A 447 -19.82 5.25 44.14
CA LEU A 447 -19.91 6.42 44.97
C LEU A 447 -19.18 6.07 46.26
N GLY A 448 -18.16 6.86 46.60
CA GLY A 448 -17.45 6.75 47.87
C GLY A 448 -15.95 6.80 47.71
N GLU A 449 -15.41 7.93 47.25
CA GLU A 449 -14.34 8.57 48.02
C GLU A 449 -14.78 10.01 48.22
N ASP A 450 -15.08 10.28 49.48
CA ASP A 450 -15.67 11.50 49.99
C ASP A 450 -14.84 12.75 49.70
N SER A 451 -15.58 13.81 49.51
CA SER A 451 -15.21 15.20 49.70
C SER A 451 -14.51 15.47 51.05
N HIS A 452 -13.66 16.51 51.03
CA HIS A 452 -13.14 17.30 52.17
C HIS A 452 -11.93 16.73 52.94
N GLU A 453 -10.78 17.37 52.77
CA GLU A 453 -10.12 18.17 53.82
C GLU A 453 -8.94 18.95 53.20
N ASP A 454 -9.02 20.29 53.34
CA ASP A 454 -8.03 21.38 53.30
C ASP A 454 -6.92 21.48 52.24
#